data_AF-A0A0H2ZJF1-F1
#
_entry.id   AF-A0A0H2ZJF1-F1
#
_cell.length_a   1.000
_cell.length_b   1.000
_cell.length_c   1.000
_cell.angle_alpha   90.00
_cell.angle_beta   90.00
_cell.angle_gamma   90.00
#
_symmetry.space_group_name_H-M   'P 1'
#
loop_
_entity.id
_entity.type
_entity.pdbx_description
1 polymer ?
#
loop_
_entity_poly.entity_id
_entity_poly.type
_entity_poly.pdbx_seq_one_letter_code
_entity_poly.pdbx_strand_id
1 'polypeptide(L)'
;MSSTLRPGPDNSRLCRPGLLLALGLMLVACGESTEPPARAADSQRVPADPALAQVYSASCKLCHANPASGAPLTGDAAAWAPRLAQGIDTLLDHSINGYKGMPPMGMCMQCSEEQFRALIDFMSAAQDR
;
A
#
# COMPACT_ATOMS: atom_id res chain seq x y z
N MET A 1 -40.04 15.34 29.22
CA MET A 1 -40.18 13.88 29.02
C MET A 1 -38.99 13.43 28.17
N SER A 2 -37.76 13.59 28.64
CA SER A 2 -37.11 12.78 29.69
C SER A 2 -37.13 11.30 29.36
N SER A 3 -36.01 10.79 28.87
CA SER A 3 -35.49 9.50 29.32
C SER A 3 -33.98 9.46 29.09
N THR A 4 -33.30 9.62 30.21
CA THR A 4 -31.86 9.60 30.43
C THR A 4 -31.37 8.21 30.77
N LEU A 5 -30.11 8.00 30.41
CA LEU A 5 -29.08 7.14 31.05
C LEU A 5 -29.17 5.62 30.93
N ARG A 6 -28.15 5.10 30.21
CA ARG A 6 -27.61 3.74 30.30
C ARG A 6 -26.99 3.47 31.67
N PRO A 7 -27.07 2.24 32.20
CA PRO A 7 -26.06 1.70 33.10
C PRO A 7 -24.99 0.94 32.30
N GLY A 8 -23.72 1.18 32.63
CA GLY A 8 -22.59 0.38 32.15
C GLY A 8 -22.45 -0.93 32.93
N PRO A 9 -21.77 -1.95 32.40
CA PRO A 9 -21.58 -3.21 33.11
C PRO A 9 -20.38 -3.16 34.07
N ASP A 10 -20.68 -3.48 35.33
CA ASP A 10 -19.73 -3.73 36.42
C ASP A 10 -18.91 -4.99 36.18
N ASN A 11 -17.63 -4.87 36.49
CA ASN A 11 -16.55 -5.82 36.26
C ASN A 11 -16.28 -6.65 37.52
N SER A 12 -17.10 -7.67 37.79
CA SER A 12 -16.82 -8.63 38.86
C SER A 12 -16.55 -10.02 38.29
N ARG A 13 -15.27 -10.27 37.98
CA ARG A 13 -14.70 -11.60 37.78
C ARG A 13 -14.61 -12.28 39.14
N LEU A 14 -15.35 -13.36 39.38
CA LEU A 14 -14.96 -14.36 40.38
C LEU A 14 -15.05 -15.78 39.81
N CYS A 15 -13.90 -16.44 39.86
CA CYS A 15 -13.64 -17.83 39.51
C CYS A 15 -14.57 -18.83 40.22
N ARG A 16 -15.00 -19.87 39.49
CA ARG A 16 -15.29 -21.21 40.05
C ARG A 16 -15.26 -22.26 38.93
N PRO A 17 -14.34 -23.25 38.96
CA PRO A 17 -14.35 -24.37 38.03
C PRO A 17 -15.15 -25.54 38.63
N GLY A 18 -16.02 -26.18 37.84
CA GLY A 18 -16.76 -27.35 38.32
C GLY A 18 -17.69 -27.96 37.26
N LEU A 19 -17.18 -29.03 36.62
CA LEU A 19 -17.88 -30.29 36.35
C LEU A 19 -19.24 -30.26 35.60
N LEU A 20 -19.22 -30.69 34.33
CA LEU A 20 -20.21 -31.52 33.59
C LEU A 20 -20.52 -31.05 32.16
N LEU A 21 -20.31 -31.98 31.22
CA LEU A 21 -20.98 -32.17 29.93
C LEU A 21 -21.55 -30.93 29.22
N ALA A 22 -20.87 -30.48 28.17
CA ALA A 22 -21.43 -30.34 26.81
C ALA A 22 -20.46 -29.55 25.92
N LEU A 23 -20.13 -30.15 24.78
CA LEU A 23 -19.89 -29.51 23.48
C LEU A 23 -19.04 -28.22 23.47
N GLY A 24 -17.72 -28.44 23.34
CA GLY A 24 -16.70 -27.55 22.76
C GLY A 24 -17.06 -26.08 22.53
N LEU A 25 -16.78 -25.26 23.53
CA LEU A 25 -16.53 -23.84 23.40
C LEU A 25 -15.09 -23.64 22.91
N MET A 26 -14.91 -23.13 21.68
CA MET A 26 -13.74 -22.31 21.32
C MET A 26 -14.27 -21.12 20.53
N LEU A 27 -14.61 -20.04 21.25
CA LEU A 27 -13.83 -18.81 21.27
C LEU A 27 -13.74 -18.15 19.89
N VAL A 28 -14.70 -17.24 19.65
CA VAL A 28 -14.52 -16.11 18.74
C VAL A 28 -13.34 -15.29 19.26
N ALA A 29 -12.21 -15.38 18.57
CA ALA A 29 -11.08 -14.47 18.75
C ALA A 29 -11.27 -13.30 17.78
N CYS A 30 -11.82 -12.19 18.27
CA CYS A 30 -11.57 -10.89 17.66
C CYS A 30 -10.33 -10.31 18.32
N GLY A 31 -9.25 -10.15 17.55
CA GLY A 31 -8.03 -9.48 17.99
C GLY A 31 -6.75 -10.23 17.67
N GLU A 32 -6.52 -10.55 16.40
CA GLU A 32 -5.15 -10.53 15.89
C GLU A 32 -5.04 -9.22 15.14
N SER A 33 -4.20 -8.32 15.63
CA SER A 33 -3.62 -7.31 14.75
C SER A 33 -2.86 -8.08 13.68
N THR A 34 -3.54 -8.38 12.58
CA THR A 34 -2.88 -8.53 11.30
C THR A 34 -2.26 -7.16 11.05
N GLU A 35 -1.02 -7.00 11.53
CA GLU A 35 -0.04 -6.19 10.82
C GLU A 35 -0.27 -6.52 9.34
N PRO A 36 -0.70 -5.54 8.52
CA PRO A 36 -1.01 -5.83 7.12
C PRO A 36 0.22 -6.56 6.59
N PRO A 37 0.10 -7.77 6.01
CA PRO A 37 1.25 -8.38 5.35
C PRO A 37 1.78 -7.29 4.45
N ALA A 38 3.06 -6.90 4.64
CA ALA A 38 3.71 -5.78 3.96
C ALA A 38 3.07 -5.63 2.58
N ARG A 39 2.20 -4.61 2.43
CA ARG A 39 1.11 -4.62 1.44
C ARG A 39 1.66 -5.17 0.14
N ALA A 40 1.24 -6.39 -0.21
CA ALA A 40 1.60 -6.99 -1.48
C ALA A 40 1.27 -5.96 -2.56
N ALA A 41 2.18 -5.78 -3.51
CA ALA A 41 2.05 -4.80 -4.59
C ALA A 41 0.60 -4.74 -5.10
N ASP A 42 -0.01 -3.56 -4.97
CA ASP A 42 -1.40 -3.37 -5.34
C ASP A 42 -1.48 -3.04 -6.83
N SER A 43 -1.69 -4.08 -7.65
CA SER A 43 -1.87 -3.94 -9.10
C SER A 43 -3.07 -3.07 -9.49
N GLN A 44 -3.97 -2.75 -8.55
CA GLN A 44 -5.15 -1.90 -8.77
C GLN A 44 -4.92 -0.45 -8.37
N ARG A 45 -3.77 -0.12 -7.77
CA ARG A 45 -3.47 1.24 -7.33
C ARG A 45 -3.43 2.21 -8.51
N VAL A 46 -4.06 3.37 -8.33
CA VAL A 46 -4.09 4.47 -9.30
C VAL A 46 -3.82 5.81 -8.61
N PRO A 47 -3.15 6.77 -9.28
CA PRO A 47 -3.02 8.13 -8.76
C PRO A 47 -4.39 8.77 -8.52
N ALA A 48 -4.49 9.62 -7.49
CA ALA A 48 -5.71 10.37 -7.19
C ALA A 48 -5.96 11.51 -8.20
N ASP A 49 -4.88 12.13 -8.70
CA ASP A 49 -4.97 13.13 -9.75
C ASP A 49 -5.32 12.46 -11.11
N PRO A 50 -6.41 12.86 -11.78
CA PRO A 50 -6.85 12.21 -13.02
C PRO A 50 -5.87 12.33 -14.20
N ALA A 51 -5.10 13.43 -14.27
CA ALA A 51 -4.13 13.61 -15.33
C ALA A 51 -2.92 12.70 -15.11
N LEU A 52 -2.43 12.63 -13.87
CA LEU A 52 -1.37 11.70 -13.47
C LEU A 52 -1.80 10.24 -13.64
N ALA A 53 -3.05 9.91 -13.33
CA ALA A 53 -3.61 8.57 -13.52
C ALA A 53 -3.63 8.15 -14.99
N GLN A 54 -3.95 9.07 -15.90
CA GLN A 54 -3.86 8.81 -17.35
C GLN A 54 -2.43 8.53 -17.78
N VAL A 55 -1.46 9.34 -17.34
CA VAL A 55 -0.04 9.14 -17.65
C VAL A 55 0.45 7.79 -17.10
N TYR A 56 0.17 7.50 -15.83
CA TYR A 56 0.53 6.23 -15.21
C TYR A 56 -0.05 5.06 -16.01
N SER A 57 -1.34 5.13 -16.37
CA SER A 57 -2.01 4.06 -17.11
C SER A 57 -1.46 3.88 -18.53
N ALA A 58 -1.11 4.97 -19.23
CA ALA A 58 -0.64 4.93 -20.61
C ALA A 58 0.82 4.51 -20.74
N SER A 59 1.65 4.81 -19.75
CA SER A 59 3.11 4.72 -19.87
C SER A 59 3.72 3.77 -18.83
N CYS A 60 3.45 3.97 -17.54
CA CYS A 60 4.18 3.30 -16.46
C CYS A 60 3.59 1.93 -16.09
N LYS A 61 2.26 1.83 -16.09
CA LYS A 61 1.48 0.71 -15.53
C LYS A 61 1.81 -0.62 -16.22
N LEU A 62 2.12 -0.60 -17.52
CA LEU A 62 2.44 -1.80 -18.30
C LEU A 62 3.54 -2.64 -17.65
N CYS A 63 4.54 -1.98 -17.07
CA CYS A 63 5.65 -2.64 -16.38
C CYS A 63 5.44 -2.61 -14.86
N HIS A 64 5.12 -1.46 -14.29
CA HIS A 64 5.09 -1.28 -12.83
C HIS A 64 3.85 -1.88 -12.14
N ALA A 65 2.86 -2.38 -12.88
CA ALA A 65 1.79 -3.21 -12.32
C ALA A 65 1.87 -4.69 -12.74
N ASN A 66 2.88 -5.07 -13.54
CA ASN A 66 3.03 -6.41 -14.09
C ASN A 66 4.22 -7.14 -13.41
N PRO A 67 3.97 -8.15 -12.56
CA PRO A 67 5.03 -8.89 -11.88
C PRO A 67 5.97 -9.65 -12.82
N ALA A 68 5.52 -9.97 -14.05
CA ALA A 68 6.36 -10.63 -15.05
C ALA A 68 7.37 -9.69 -15.72
N SER A 69 7.27 -8.37 -15.54
CA SER A 69 8.16 -7.40 -16.18
C SER A 69 9.53 -7.28 -15.51
N GLY A 70 9.65 -7.69 -14.24
CA GLY A 70 10.85 -7.45 -13.42
C GLY A 70 11.03 -6.00 -12.95
N ALA A 71 10.12 -5.08 -13.29
CA ALA A 71 10.12 -3.71 -12.77
C ALA A 71 9.70 -3.68 -11.29
N PRO A 72 10.14 -2.67 -10.51
CA PRO A 72 9.66 -2.51 -9.14
C PRO A 72 8.16 -2.20 -9.16
N LEU A 73 7.36 -3.04 -8.51
CA LEU A 73 5.91 -2.91 -8.57
C LEU A 73 5.42 -1.69 -7.79
N THR A 74 4.42 -1.02 -8.32
CA THR A 74 3.73 0.10 -7.66
C THR A 74 3.24 -0.34 -6.27
N GLY A 75 3.63 0.41 -5.24
CA GLY A 75 3.26 0.15 -3.85
C GLY A 75 4.11 -0.89 -3.13
N ASP A 76 5.04 -1.56 -3.81
CA ASP A 76 5.97 -2.50 -3.17
C ASP A 76 7.05 -1.74 -2.38
N ALA A 77 6.73 -1.41 -1.13
CA ALA A 77 7.62 -0.64 -0.27
C ALA A 77 9.00 -1.30 -0.09
N ALA A 78 9.08 -2.63 -0.12
CA ALA A 78 10.34 -3.36 0.00
C ALA A 78 11.19 -3.22 -1.27
N ALA A 79 10.58 -3.34 -2.44
CA ALA A 79 11.26 -3.12 -3.71
C ALA A 79 11.70 -1.66 -3.90
N TRP A 80 10.93 -0.69 -3.37
CA TRP A 80 11.21 0.74 -3.51
C TRP A 80 12.16 1.31 -2.46
N ALA A 81 12.26 0.74 -1.26
CA ALA A 81 13.17 1.22 -0.21
C ALA A 81 14.63 1.42 -0.67
N PRO A 82 15.32 0.46 -1.32
CA PRO A 82 16.69 0.66 -1.81
C PRO A 82 16.79 1.60 -3.02
N ARG A 83 15.66 1.97 -3.65
CA ARG A 83 15.61 2.94 -4.77
C ARG A 83 15.50 4.34 -4.21
N LEU A 84 14.58 4.54 -3.27
CA LEU A 84 14.44 5.80 -2.54
C LEU A 84 15.73 6.19 -1.80
N ALA A 85 16.49 5.21 -1.30
CA ALA A 85 17.81 5.45 -0.68
C ALA A 85 18.86 6.06 -1.63
N GLN A 86 18.68 5.96 -2.95
CA GLN A 86 19.55 6.62 -3.94
C GLN A 86 19.21 8.11 -4.11
N GLY A 87 18.06 8.56 -3.62
CA GLY A 87 17.57 9.92 -3.77
C GLY A 87 16.68 10.12 -5.00
N ILE A 88 15.73 11.05 -4.89
CA ILE A 88 14.72 11.32 -5.92
C ILE A 88 15.33 11.78 -7.25
N ASP A 89 16.41 12.56 -7.21
CA ASP A 89 17.05 13.08 -8.42
C ASP A 89 17.70 11.97 -9.24
N THR A 90 18.29 10.96 -8.59
CA THR A 90 18.80 9.76 -9.28
C THR A 90 17.67 8.94 -9.91
N LEU A 91 16.52 8.82 -9.23
CA LEU A 91 15.37 8.12 -9.80
C LEU A 91 14.75 8.88 -10.97
N LEU A 92 14.74 10.21 -10.92
CA LEU A 92 14.32 11.05 -12.03
C LEU A 92 15.28 10.90 -13.22
N ASP A 93 16.59 10.97 -13.00
CA ASP A 93 17.60 10.79 -14.06
C ASP A 93 17.43 9.44 -14.76
N HIS A 94 17.31 8.35 -14.00
CA HIS A 94 17.00 7.03 -14.53
C HIS A 94 15.68 6.99 -15.30
N SER A 95 14.69 7.80 -14.91
CA SER A 95 13.39 7.86 -15.58
C SER A 95 13.42 8.57 -16.92
N ILE A 96 14.20 9.64 -17.00
CA ILE A 96 14.38 10.42 -18.21
C ILE A 96 15.29 9.66 -19.18
N ASN A 97 16.42 9.16 -18.70
CA ASN A 97 17.47 8.59 -19.55
C ASN A 97 17.30 7.09 -19.82
N GLY A 98 16.41 6.42 -19.08
CA GLY A 98 16.25 4.97 -19.12
C GLY A 98 17.30 4.25 -18.27
N TYR A 99 16.91 3.12 -17.68
CA TYR A 99 17.76 2.40 -16.74
C TYR A 99 17.36 0.93 -16.60
N LYS A 100 18.33 0.00 -16.72
CA LYS A 100 18.17 -1.45 -16.49
C LYS A 100 16.90 -2.06 -17.14
N GLY A 101 16.67 -1.72 -18.40
CA GLY A 101 15.52 -2.23 -19.17
C GLY A 101 14.29 -1.32 -19.14
N MET A 102 14.27 -0.29 -18.28
CA MET A 102 13.28 0.77 -18.38
C MET A 102 13.59 1.68 -19.58
N PRO A 103 12.66 1.88 -20.53
CA PRO A 103 12.87 2.76 -21.66
C PRO A 103 13.09 4.23 -21.23
N PRO A 104 13.86 5.02 -22.01
CA PRO A 104 13.94 6.46 -21.80
C PRO A 104 12.55 7.10 -21.74
N MET A 105 12.41 8.11 -20.87
CA MET A 105 11.16 8.80 -20.57
C MET A 105 10.03 7.89 -20.05
N GLY A 106 10.31 6.63 -19.68
CA GLY A 106 9.28 5.69 -19.22
C GLY A 106 8.10 5.54 -20.18
N MET A 107 8.33 5.67 -21.49
CA MET A 107 7.28 5.72 -22.54
C MET A 107 6.33 6.93 -22.46
N CYS A 108 6.74 8.03 -21.83
CA CYS A 108 6.02 9.30 -21.79
C CYS A 108 6.90 10.45 -22.31
N MET A 109 6.98 10.60 -23.62
CA MET A 109 7.85 11.61 -24.25
C MET A 109 7.42 13.06 -23.99
N GLN A 110 6.17 13.24 -23.55
CA GLN A 110 5.58 14.53 -23.22
C GLN A 110 5.55 14.84 -21.71
N CYS A 111 6.08 13.94 -20.87
CA CYS A 111 6.05 14.15 -19.43
C CYS A 111 7.03 15.24 -18.99
N SER A 112 6.57 16.11 -18.10
CA SER A 112 7.46 17.03 -17.38
C SER A 112 8.20 16.32 -16.25
N GLU A 113 9.29 16.93 -15.76
CA GLU A 113 9.99 16.45 -14.56
C GLU A 113 9.06 16.37 -13.34
N GLU A 114 8.15 17.34 -13.19
CA GLU A 114 7.17 17.35 -12.10
C GLU A 114 6.25 16.12 -12.17
N GLN A 115 5.79 15.74 -13.37
CA GLN A 115 5.00 14.53 -13.55
C GLN A 115 5.80 13.28 -13.22
N PHE A 116 7.08 13.20 -13.62
CA PHE A 116 7.93 12.07 -13.25
C PHE A 116 8.13 11.96 -11.73
N ARG A 117 8.41 13.08 -11.04
CA ARG A 117 8.54 13.09 -9.59
C ARG A 117 7.26 12.61 -8.90
N ALA A 118 6.11 13.11 -9.33
CA ALA A 118 4.81 12.67 -8.81
C ALA A 118 4.52 11.19 -9.09
N LEU A 119 4.92 10.66 -10.26
CA LEU A 119 4.81 9.23 -10.57
C LEU A 119 5.75 8.38 -9.71
N ILE A 120 6.96 8.83 -9.44
CA ILE A 120 7.92 8.14 -8.56
C ILE A 120 7.36 8.09 -7.14
N ASP A 121 6.85 9.21 -6.62
CA ASP A 121 6.24 9.27 -5.28
C ASP A 121 5.02 8.34 -5.16
N PHE A 122 4.18 8.34 -6.20
CA PHE A 122 3.03 7.45 -6.28
C PHE A 122 3.43 5.96 -6.31
N MET A 123 4.34 5.58 -7.21
CA MET A 123 4.75 4.18 -7.38
C MET A 123 5.53 3.66 -6.18
N SER A 124 6.32 4.51 -5.52
CA SER A 124 7.07 4.14 -4.32
C SER A 124 6.24 4.10 -3.04
N ALA A 125 4.97 4.51 -3.11
CA ALA A 125 4.09 4.76 -1.97
C ALA A 125 4.71 5.70 -0.91
N ALA A 126 5.57 6.63 -1.34
CA ALA A 126 6.16 7.64 -0.46
C ALA A 126 5.11 8.61 0.09
N GLN A 127 4.04 8.86 -0.68
CA GLN A 127 2.90 9.70 -0.29
C GLN A 127 2.01 9.12 0.83
N ASP A 128 2.18 7.85 1.19
CA ASP A 128 1.37 7.18 2.23
C ASP A 128 2.03 7.21 3.62
N ARG A 129 3.15 7.94 3.77
CA ARG A 129 3.95 8.00 5.00
C ARG A 129 3.75 9.27 5.80
#